data_AF-C5ZVR7-F1
#
_entry.id   AF-C5ZVR7-F1
#
_cell.length_a   1.000
_cell.length_b   1.000
_cell.length_c   1.000
_cell.angle_alpha   90.00
_cell.angle_beta   90.00
_cell.angle_gamma   90.00
#
_symmetry.space_group_name_H-M   'P 1'
#
loop_
_entity.id
_entity.type
_entity.pdbx_description
1 polymer ?
#
loop_
_entity_poly.entity_id
_entity_poly.type
_entity_poly.pdbx_seq_one_letter_code
_entity_poly.pdbx_strand_id
1 'polypeptide(L)'
;MNYSFISPNKKTLLKKVSRIWWGYIFLTLFIFFGFVVTLKIQGYFMEMKTTEALEAQKIALDEIKKFQEIQLQEEQRVEFGKFIANQNVMLKESVENLFDLIPEQITLNKIQMEQYQLVLYGATPSKQIYTFLLEVPLRSIFHQSRADFYLLPNGWYNFVSVSKLNKEEQTK
;
A
#
# COMPACT_ATOMS: atom_id res chain seq x y z
N MET A 1 -81.52 -82.18 -36.51
CA MET A 1 -80.25 -82.15 -35.76
C MET A 1 -79.33 -81.16 -36.44
N ASN A 2 -79.02 -80.06 -35.77
CA ASN A 2 -78.25 -78.94 -36.30
C ASN A 2 -76.83 -79.03 -35.76
N TYR A 3 -75.85 -79.33 -36.61
CA TYR A 3 -74.43 -79.33 -36.22
C TYR A 3 -73.71 -78.22 -36.98
N SER A 4 -73.27 -77.21 -36.22
CA SER A 4 -72.53 -76.04 -36.70
C SER A 4 -71.06 -76.38 -36.91
N PHE A 5 -70.48 -75.99 -38.06
CA PHE A 5 -69.09 -76.20 -38.47
C PHE A 5 -68.26 -74.90 -38.37
N ILE A 6 -68.12 -74.32 -37.19
CA ILE A 6 -67.18 -73.20 -37.00
C ILE A 6 -66.29 -73.49 -35.80
N SER A 7 -65.00 -73.68 -36.07
CA SER A 7 -63.98 -73.90 -35.05
C SER A 7 -63.71 -72.63 -34.24
N PRO A 8 -63.41 -72.74 -32.93
CA PRO A 8 -63.26 -71.58 -32.07
C PRO A 8 -61.99 -70.79 -32.43
N ASN A 9 -62.17 -69.53 -32.82
CA ASN A 9 -61.08 -68.62 -33.17
C ASN A 9 -60.38 -68.15 -31.88
N LYS A 10 -59.06 -68.37 -31.77
CA LYS A 10 -58.30 -67.98 -30.58
C LYS A 10 -58.27 -66.45 -30.47
N LYS A 11 -58.81 -65.89 -29.38
CA LYS A 11 -58.80 -64.44 -29.09
C LYS A 11 -57.36 -63.92 -29.17
N THR A 12 -57.06 -63.15 -30.21
CA THR A 12 -55.73 -62.54 -30.47
C THR A 12 -55.80 -61.01 -30.37
N LEU A 13 -56.52 -60.49 -29.37
CA LEU A 13 -56.65 -59.05 -29.12
C LEU A 13 -55.30 -58.35 -28.82
N LEU A 14 -54.24 -59.11 -28.53
CA LEU A 14 -52.96 -58.60 -28.05
C LEU A 14 -51.82 -58.59 -29.09
N LYS A 15 -51.92 -59.21 -30.27
CA LYS A 15 -50.71 -59.36 -31.13
C LYS A 15 -50.25 -58.07 -31.84
N LYS A 16 -51.18 -57.22 -32.30
CA LYS A 16 -50.84 -55.94 -32.96
C LYS A 16 -50.60 -54.81 -31.95
N VAL A 17 -51.48 -54.70 -30.95
CA VAL A 17 -51.38 -53.69 -29.88
C VAL A 17 -50.12 -53.91 -29.03
N SER A 18 -49.81 -55.14 -28.61
CA SER A 18 -48.60 -55.42 -27.81
C SER A 18 -47.29 -55.04 -28.53
N ARG A 19 -47.24 -55.15 -29.87
CA ARG A 19 -46.07 -54.77 -30.66
C ARG A 19 -45.82 -53.25 -30.64
N ILE A 20 -46.89 -52.45 -30.61
CA ILE A 20 -46.81 -50.99 -30.53
C ILE A 20 -46.37 -50.56 -29.12
N TRP A 21 -46.83 -51.24 -28.07
CA TRP A 21 -46.41 -51.00 -26.68
C TRP A 21 -44.91 -51.20 -26.48
N TRP A 22 -44.30 -52.23 -27.08
CA TRP A 22 -42.86 -52.43 -27.02
C TRP A 22 -42.08 -51.28 -27.66
N GLY A 23 -42.60 -50.67 -28.73
CA GLY A 23 -42.01 -49.47 -29.34
C GLY A 23 -42.04 -48.27 -28.39
N TYR A 24 -43.17 -48.03 -27.72
CA TYR A 24 -43.28 -46.96 -26.72
C TYR A 24 -42.36 -47.18 -25.52
N ILE A 25 -42.25 -48.41 -25.00
CA ILE A 25 -41.35 -48.74 -23.90
C ILE A 25 -39.88 -48.51 -24.29
N PHE A 26 -39.50 -48.88 -25.51
CA PHE A 26 -38.13 -48.66 -25.99
C PHE A 26 -37.85 -47.16 -26.20
N LEU A 27 -38.82 -46.42 -26.74
CA LEU A 27 -38.71 -44.98 -26.94
C LEU A 27 -38.55 -44.22 -25.62
N THR A 28 -39.34 -44.56 -24.59
CA THR A 28 -39.22 -43.92 -23.27
C THR A 28 -37.89 -44.25 -22.60
N LEU A 29 -37.42 -45.50 -22.69
CA LEU A 29 -36.09 -45.90 -22.21
C LEU A 29 -34.97 -45.16 -22.94
N PHE A 30 -35.09 -44.99 -24.26
CA PHE A 30 -34.11 -44.26 -25.05
C PHE A 30 -34.03 -42.78 -24.65
N ILE A 31 -35.18 -42.12 -24.48
CA ILE A 31 -35.25 -40.73 -24.01
C ILE A 31 -34.64 -40.60 -22.61
N PHE A 32 -34.98 -41.53 -21.70
CA PHE A 32 -34.45 -41.53 -20.34
C PHE A 32 -32.92 -41.72 -20.33
N PHE A 33 -32.40 -42.63 -21.16
CA PHE A 33 -30.98 -42.84 -21.31
C PHE A 33 -30.27 -41.59 -21.86
N GLY A 34 -30.81 -40.97 -22.93
CA GLY A 34 -30.26 -39.74 -23.50
C GLY A 34 -30.24 -38.58 -22.49
N PHE A 35 -31.27 -38.48 -21.65
CA PHE A 35 -31.34 -37.50 -20.57
C PHE A 35 -30.24 -37.73 -19.53
N VAL A 36 -30.05 -38.96 -19.07
CA VAL A 36 -28.98 -39.31 -18.10
C VAL A 36 -27.58 -39.01 -18.66
N VAL A 37 -27.34 -39.35 -19.94
CA VAL A 37 -26.05 -39.05 -20.60
C VAL A 37 -25.82 -37.54 -20.70
N THR A 38 -26.84 -36.78 -21.09
CA THR A 38 -26.75 -35.31 -21.19
C THR A 38 -26.42 -34.68 -19.84
N LEU A 39 -27.06 -35.12 -18.76
CA LEU A 39 -26.78 -34.63 -17.41
C LEU A 39 -25.34 -34.93 -16.97
N LYS A 40 -24.81 -36.11 -17.28
CA LYS A 40 -23.42 -36.45 -16.95
C LYS A 40 -22.42 -35.58 -17.71
N ILE A 41 -22.66 -35.35 -19.00
CA ILE A 41 -21.81 -34.48 -19.81
C ILE A 41 -21.83 -33.05 -19.27
N GLN A 42 -23.01 -32.49 -18.99
CA GLN A 42 -23.14 -31.16 -18.43
C GLN A 42 -22.47 -31.05 -17.05
N GLY A 43 -22.63 -32.06 -16.19
CA GLY A 43 -21.96 -32.10 -14.88
C GLY A 43 -20.44 -32.04 -15.00
N TYR A 44 -19.86 -32.81 -15.92
CA TYR A 44 -18.41 -32.81 -16.15
C TYR A 44 -17.89 -31.45 -16.66
N PHE A 45 -18.57 -30.84 -17.64
CA PHE A 45 -18.20 -29.51 -18.13
C PHE A 45 -18.39 -28.42 -17.08
N MET A 46 -19.39 -28.55 -16.21
CA MET A 46 -19.63 -27.62 -15.12
C MET A 46 -18.48 -27.67 -14.11
N GLU A 47 -18.04 -28.87 -13.72
CA GLU A 47 -16.95 -29.07 -12.77
C GLU A 47 -15.64 -28.42 -13.28
N MET A 48 -15.28 -28.67 -14.54
CA MET A 48 -14.10 -28.07 -15.17
C MET A 48 -14.15 -26.53 -15.22
N LYS A 49 -15.31 -25.95 -15.56
CA LYS A 49 -15.47 -24.49 -15.57
C LYS A 49 -15.42 -23.91 -14.17
N THR A 50 -15.94 -24.61 -13.17
CA THR A 50 -15.89 -24.15 -11.77
C THR A 50 -14.46 -24.18 -11.24
N THR A 51 -13.66 -25.19 -11.58
CA THR A 51 -12.25 -25.24 -11.15
C THR A 51 -11.43 -24.13 -11.77
N GLU A 52 -11.62 -23.87 -13.07
CA GLU A 52 -10.93 -22.78 -13.78
C GLU A 52 -11.33 -21.40 -13.20
N ALA A 53 -12.62 -21.18 -12.94
CA ALA A 53 -13.09 -19.95 -12.31
C ALA A 53 -12.54 -19.76 -10.89
N LEU A 54 -12.41 -20.83 -10.10
CA LEU A 54 -11.83 -20.78 -8.77
C LEU A 54 -10.32 -20.50 -8.80
N GLU A 55 -9.59 -21.04 -9.78
CA GLU A 55 -8.18 -20.74 -9.98
C GLU A 55 -7.97 -19.28 -10.41
N ALA A 56 -8.73 -18.81 -11.38
CA ALA A 56 -8.69 -17.41 -11.82
C ALA A 56 -9.03 -16.45 -10.66
N GLN A 57 -10.04 -16.79 -9.84
CA GLN A 57 -10.38 -16.01 -8.64
C GLN A 57 -9.22 -15.99 -7.64
N LYS A 58 -8.56 -17.12 -7.38
CA LYS A 58 -7.40 -17.18 -6.49
C LYS A 58 -6.25 -16.31 -6.98
N ILE A 59 -5.96 -16.35 -8.28
CA ILE A 59 -4.92 -15.52 -8.91
C ILE A 59 -5.26 -14.04 -8.75
N ALA A 60 -6.49 -13.64 -9.08
CA ALA A 60 -6.94 -12.26 -8.93
C ALA A 60 -6.85 -11.77 -7.47
N LEU A 61 -7.24 -12.61 -6.50
CA LEU A 61 -7.13 -12.27 -5.08
C LEU A 61 -5.67 -12.14 -4.62
N ASP A 62 -4.77 -12.97 -5.13
CA ASP A 62 -3.33 -12.89 -4.84
C ASP A 62 -2.72 -11.62 -5.43
N GLU A 63 -3.08 -11.25 -6.66
CA GLU A 63 -2.68 -10.00 -7.29
C GLU A 63 -3.18 -8.78 -6.50
N ILE A 64 -4.45 -8.76 -6.09
CA ILE A 64 -5.01 -7.67 -5.27
C ILE A 64 -4.23 -7.51 -3.96
N LYS A 65 -3.89 -8.61 -3.29
CA LYS A 65 -3.08 -8.56 -2.06
C LYS A 65 -1.69 -7.96 -2.31
N LYS A 66 -1.01 -8.40 -3.37
CA LYS A 66 0.30 -7.83 -3.76
C LYS A 66 0.20 -6.33 -4.05
N PHE A 67 -0.83 -5.90 -4.77
CA PHE A 67 -1.05 -4.48 -5.03
C PHE A 67 -1.32 -3.67 -3.76
N GLN A 68 -2.09 -4.22 -2.81
CA GLN A 68 -2.34 -3.57 -1.51
C GLN A 68 -1.05 -3.43 -0.69
N GLU A 69 -0.19 -4.44 -0.67
CA GLU A 69 1.10 -4.37 0.02
C GLU A 69 2.01 -3.30 -0.59
N ILE A 70 2.10 -3.25 -1.92
CA ILE A 70 2.86 -2.21 -2.63
C ILE A 70 2.29 -0.82 -2.33
N GLN A 71 0.96 -0.67 -2.38
CA GLN A 71 0.31 0.60 -2.10
C GLN A 71 0.62 1.10 -0.69
N LEU A 72 0.55 0.22 0.32
CA LEU A 72 0.89 0.59 1.70
C LEU A 72 2.35 1.04 1.83
N GLN A 73 3.27 0.36 1.14
CA GLN A 73 4.68 0.76 1.14
C GLN A 73 4.90 2.11 0.46
N GLU A 74 4.25 2.36 -0.68
CA GLU A 74 4.35 3.64 -1.40
C GLU A 74 3.72 4.79 -0.60
N GLU A 75 2.59 4.56 0.07
CA GLU A 75 1.98 5.53 0.97
C GLU A 75 2.94 5.91 2.11
N GLN A 76 3.57 4.92 2.75
CA GLN A 76 4.57 5.17 3.78
C GLN A 76 5.78 5.97 3.25
N ARG A 77 6.26 5.67 2.04
CA ARG A 77 7.36 6.41 1.40
C ARG A 77 6.98 7.86 1.13
N VAL A 78 5.78 8.10 0.62
CA VAL A 78 5.26 9.45 0.34
C VAL A 78 5.09 10.25 1.62
N GLU A 79 4.49 9.66 2.66
CA GLU A 79 4.31 10.33 3.96
C GLU A 79 5.66 10.62 4.62
N PHE A 80 6.62 9.70 4.56
CA PHE A 80 7.98 9.96 5.03
C PHE A 80 8.64 11.10 4.24
N GLY A 81 8.51 11.12 2.91
CA GLY A 81 9.01 12.20 2.07
C GLY A 81 8.42 13.57 2.44
N LYS A 82 7.10 13.63 2.67
CA LYS A 82 6.42 14.85 3.15
C LYS A 82 6.91 15.27 4.53
N PHE A 83 7.08 14.32 5.45
CA PHE A 83 7.59 14.59 6.79
C PHE A 83 8.98 15.23 6.75
N ILE A 84 9.90 14.69 5.94
CA ILE A 84 11.24 15.27 5.75
C ILE A 84 11.16 16.66 5.10
N ALA A 85 10.31 16.84 4.08
CA ALA A 85 10.14 18.14 3.43
C ALA A 85 9.62 19.20 4.41
N ASN A 86 8.61 18.85 5.23
CA ASN A 86 8.05 19.74 6.24
C ASN A 86 9.07 20.09 7.32
N GLN A 87 9.86 19.12 7.79
CA GLN A 87 10.93 19.39 8.76
C GLN A 87 11.98 20.36 8.20
N ASN A 88 12.37 20.20 6.93
CA ASN A 88 13.33 21.11 6.30
C ASN A 88 12.77 22.54 6.19
N VAL A 89 11.49 22.69 5.85
CA VAL A 89 10.82 24.00 5.82
C VAL A 89 10.78 24.61 7.21
N MET A 90 10.37 23.85 8.22
CA MET A 90 10.32 24.31 9.61
C MET A 90 11.70 24.72 10.14
N LEU A 91 12.75 23.96 9.82
CA LEU A 91 14.12 24.30 10.20
C LEU A 91 14.58 25.59 9.55
N LYS A 92 14.30 25.75 8.24
CA LYS A 92 14.60 26.97 7.51
C LYS A 92 13.91 28.18 8.15
N GLU A 93 12.60 28.10 8.38
CA GLU A 93 11.82 29.18 8.99
C GLU A 93 12.32 29.52 10.39
N SER A 94 12.67 28.50 11.19
CA SER A 94 13.21 28.70 12.55
C SER A 94 14.55 29.45 12.52
N VAL A 95 15.42 29.14 11.55
CA VAL A 95 16.71 29.82 11.37
C VAL A 95 16.52 31.24 10.84
N GLU A 96 15.60 31.46 9.89
CA GLU A 96 15.26 32.81 9.40
C GLU A 96 14.71 33.68 10.53
N ASN A 97 13.74 33.18 11.29
CA ASN A 97 13.17 33.86 12.45
C ASN A 97 14.21 34.18 13.53
N LEU A 98 15.18 33.27 13.74
CA LEU A 98 16.30 33.54 14.65
C LEU A 98 17.09 34.78 14.21
N PHE A 99 17.45 34.86 12.93
CA PHE A 99 18.25 35.98 12.43
C PHE A 99 17.50 37.29 12.39
N ASP A 100 16.18 37.27 12.17
CA ASP A 100 15.33 38.46 12.24
C ASP A 100 15.22 39.05 13.66
N LEU A 101 15.41 38.22 14.70
CA LEU A 101 15.30 38.62 16.11
C LEU A 101 16.64 39.08 16.71
N ILE A 102 17.78 38.80 16.07
CA ILE A 102 19.09 39.14 16.60
C ILE A 102 19.39 40.63 16.31
N PRO A 103 19.63 41.47 17.33
CA PRO A 103 19.88 42.89 17.14
C PRO A 103 21.22 43.17 16.44
N GLU A 104 21.39 44.40 15.92
CA GLU A 104 22.58 44.93 15.22
C GLU A 104 23.92 44.80 15.99
N GLN A 105 23.88 44.35 17.24
CA GLN A 105 25.02 44.24 18.15
C GLN A 105 25.98 43.10 17.79
N ILE A 106 25.56 42.15 16.95
CA ILE A 106 26.39 41.05 16.47
C ILE A 106 26.52 41.16 14.95
N THR A 107 27.76 41.08 14.46
CA THR A 107 28.03 41.09 13.02
C THR A 107 28.30 39.66 12.55
N LEU A 108 27.52 39.16 11.61
CA LEU A 108 27.78 37.88 10.94
C LEU A 108 28.58 38.11 9.67
N ASN A 109 29.73 37.43 9.56
CA ASN A 109 30.59 37.49 8.38
C ASN A 109 30.34 36.34 7.41
N LYS A 110 29.99 35.16 7.94
CA LYS A 110 29.74 33.96 7.14
C LYS A 110 28.79 33.03 7.85
N ILE A 111 27.87 32.46 7.08
CA ILE A 111 26.91 31.44 7.52
C ILE A 111 27.10 30.24 6.62
N GLN A 112 27.28 29.06 7.20
CA GLN A 112 27.36 27.80 6.46
C GLN A 112 26.34 26.82 7.04
N MET A 113 25.34 26.50 6.23
CA MET A 113 24.37 25.46 6.54
C MET A 113 24.78 24.17 5.83
N GLU A 114 24.97 23.12 6.60
CA GLU A 114 25.14 21.75 6.13
C GLU A 114 23.97 20.89 6.61
N GLN A 115 23.91 19.64 6.16
CA GLN A 115 22.76 18.75 6.40
C GLN A 115 22.38 18.61 7.88
N TYR A 116 23.36 18.62 8.80
CA TYR A 116 23.14 18.43 10.24
C TYR A 116 23.85 19.47 11.11
N GLN A 117 24.41 20.51 10.49
CA GLN A 117 25.15 21.52 11.23
C GLN A 117 25.02 22.91 10.62
N LEU A 118 24.94 23.90 11.50
CA LEU A 118 25.01 25.31 11.18
C LEU A 118 26.31 25.87 11.77
N VAL A 119 27.15 26.43 10.92
CA VAL A 119 28.39 27.10 11.33
C VAL A 119 28.26 28.59 11.09
N LEU A 120 28.43 29.39 12.15
CA LEU A 120 28.38 30.84 12.09
C LEU A 120 29.74 31.43 12.40
N TYR A 121 30.15 32.39 11.58
CA TYR A 121 31.33 33.20 11.80
C TYR A 121 30.90 34.65 11.96
N GLY A 122 31.39 35.30 13.00
CA GLY A 122 31.03 36.68 13.26
C GLY A 122 31.90 37.36 14.31
N ALA A 123 31.51 38.58 14.65
CA ALA A 123 32.09 39.35 15.75
C ALA A 123 30.99 39.79 16.72
N THR A 124 31.30 39.74 18.02
CA THR A 124 30.43 40.17 19.11
C THR A 124 31.20 41.08 20.08
N PRO A 125 30.57 42.11 20.66
CA PRO A 125 31.19 42.95 21.68
C PRO A 125 31.52 42.19 22.97
N SER A 126 30.77 41.13 23.31
CA SER A 126 31.08 40.28 24.47
C SER A 126 30.59 38.84 24.30
N LYS A 127 31.20 37.93 25.07
CA LYS A 127 30.78 36.52 25.10
C LYS A 127 29.35 36.38 25.63
N GLN A 128 28.96 37.20 26.61
CA GLN A 128 27.63 37.20 27.19
C GLN A 128 26.56 37.61 26.17
N ILE A 129 26.83 38.66 25.38
CA ILE A 129 25.91 39.13 24.34
C ILE A 129 25.68 38.03 23.31
N TYR A 130 26.74 37.34 22.88
CA TYR A 130 26.59 36.15 22.02
C TYR A 130 25.76 35.05 22.70
N THR A 131 26.05 34.71 23.95
CA THR A 131 25.35 33.60 24.63
C THR A 131 23.84 33.86 24.74
N PHE A 132 23.42 35.08 25.09
CA PHE A 132 22.01 35.41 25.22
C PHE A 132 21.28 35.54 23.89
N LEU A 133 21.91 36.17 22.89
CA LEU A 133 21.24 36.49 21.63
C LEU A 133 21.32 35.38 20.59
N LEU A 134 22.38 34.57 20.61
CA LEU A 134 22.61 33.51 19.63
C LEU A 134 22.62 32.13 20.26
N GLU A 135 23.45 31.89 21.29
CA GLU A 135 23.66 30.52 21.78
C GLU A 135 22.39 29.88 22.36
N VAL A 136 21.64 30.62 23.18
CA VAL A 136 20.40 30.10 23.79
C VAL A 136 19.32 29.81 22.72
N PRO A 137 19.01 30.74 21.80
CA PRO A 137 18.08 30.45 20.72
C PRO A 137 18.56 29.34 19.76
N LEU A 138 19.86 29.31 19.44
CA LEU A 138 20.43 28.23 18.65
C LEU A 138 20.25 26.88 19.34
N ARG A 139 20.37 26.80 20.67
CA ARG A 139 20.11 25.56 21.42
C ARG A 139 18.65 25.10 21.36
N SER A 140 17.72 26.01 21.11
CA SER A 140 16.30 25.68 20.94
C SER A 140 16.01 25.04 19.57
N ILE A 141 16.83 25.33 18.55
CA ILE A 141 16.69 24.79 17.20
C ILE A 141 17.63 23.58 17.01
N PHE A 142 18.84 23.71 17.53
CA PHE A 142 19.93 22.75 17.44
C PHE A 142 20.27 22.24 18.84
N HIS A 143 20.02 20.97 19.10
CA HIS A 143 20.28 20.30 20.38
C HIS A 143 21.65 20.60 21.01
N GLN A 144 22.66 20.87 20.19
CA GLN A 144 23.99 21.26 20.62
C GLN A 144 24.41 22.56 19.95
N SER A 145 24.90 23.52 20.72
CA SER A 145 25.57 24.72 20.20
C SER A 145 26.77 25.08 21.08
N ARG A 146 27.91 25.32 20.44
CA ARG A 146 29.17 25.72 21.07
C ARG A 146 29.85 26.80 20.22
N ALA A 147 30.53 27.73 20.87
CA ALA A 147 31.30 28.76 20.18
C ALA A 147 32.69 28.93 20.78
N ASP A 148 33.66 29.09 19.91
CA ASP A 148 35.03 29.48 20.24
C ASP A 148 35.20 30.97 19.99
N PHE A 149 35.98 31.66 20.84
CA PHE A 149 36.13 33.11 20.81
C PHE A 149 37.59 33.54 20.78
N TYR A 150 37.88 34.55 19.96
CA TYR A 150 39.20 35.16 19.82
C TYR A 150 39.09 36.68 19.95
N LEU A 151 39.89 37.27 20.83
CA LEU A 151 39.88 38.73 21.07
C LEU A 151 40.48 39.48 19.87
N LEU A 152 39.79 40.53 19.42
CA LEU A 152 40.29 41.44 18.40
C LEU A 152 40.98 42.67 19.03
N PRO A 153 41.82 43.40 18.26
CA PRO A 153 42.47 44.62 18.73
C PRO A 153 41.51 45.73 19.17
N ASN A 154 40.27 45.74 18.67
CA ASN A 154 39.23 46.71 19.02
C ASN A 154 38.44 46.33 20.30
N GLY A 155 38.81 45.24 20.98
CA GLY A 155 38.15 44.77 22.19
C GLY A 155 36.91 43.90 21.95
N TRP A 156 36.48 43.69 20.70
CA TRP A 156 35.44 42.74 20.35
C TRP A 156 35.99 41.31 20.30
N TYR A 157 35.11 40.32 20.17
CA TYR A 157 35.46 38.91 20.01
C TYR A 157 34.98 38.40 18.66
N ASN A 158 35.89 37.83 17.89
CA ASN A 158 35.53 36.97 16.77
C ASN A 158 35.02 35.66 17.36
N PHE A 159 33.94 35.13 16.82
CA PHE A 159 33.42 33.85 17.22
C PHE A 159 33.26 32.91 16.02
N VAL A 160 33.46 31.62 16.30
CA VAL A 160 33.07 30.52 15.43
C VAL A 160 32.11 29.65 16.20
N SER A 161 30.84 29.67 15.80
CA SER A 161 29.78 28.86 16.41
C SER A 161 29.49 27.65 15.56
N VAL A 162 29.41 26.48 16.18
CA VAL A 162 28.99 25.24 15.54
C VAL A 162 27.77 24.71 16.29
N SER A 163 26.64 24.66 15.58
CA SER A 163 25.38 24.14 16.09
C SER A 163 24.99 22.87 15.34
N LYS A 164 24.59 21.81 16.04
CA LYS A 164 24.33 20.48 15.46
C LYS A 164 22.95 19.95 15.83
N LEU A 165 22.30 19.34 14.85
CA LEU A 165 21.12 18.50 15.07
C LEU A 165 21.55 17.15 15.67
N ASN A 166 20.78 16.59 16.59
CA ASN A 166 21.11 15.31 17.20
C ASN A 166 20.92 14.19 16.16
N LYS A 167 21.89 13.27 16.04
CA LYS A 167 21.80 12.14 15.11
C LYS A 167 20.76 11.08 15.53
N GLU A 168 20.30 11.12 16.78
CA GLU A 168 19.48 10.07 17.38
C GLU A 168 18.03 10.03 16.84
N GLU A 169 17.54 11.08 16.18
CA GLU A 169 16.18 11.14 15.61
C GLU A 169 16.04 10.42 14.26
N GLN A 170 17.12 9.84 13.71
CA GLN A 170 17.10 9.16 12.39
C GLN A 170 17.08 7.62 12.46
N THR A 171 17.07 7.04 13.65
CA THR A 171 17.20 5.58 13.87
C THR A 171 16.00 4.91 14.53
N LYS A 172 14.82 5.54 14.51
CA LYS A 172 13.57 4.89 14.95
C LYS A 172 12.52 4.90 13.85
#